data_AF-A0A5D8ZGR7-F1
#
_entry.id   AF-A0A5D8ZGR7-F1
#
_cell.length_a   1.000
_cell.length_b   1.000
_cell.length_c   1.000
_cell.angle_alpha   90.00
_cell.angle_beta   90.00
_cell.angle_gamma   90.00
#
_symmetry.space_group_name_H-M   'P 1'
#
loop_
_entity.id
_entity.type
_entity.pdbx_description
1 polymer ?
#
loop_
_entity_poly.entity_id
_entity_poly.type
_entity_poly.pdbx_seq_one_letter_code
_entity_poly.pdbx_strand_id
1 'polypeptide(L)'
;MLRMECVEPEKWEDDKKIMKLKQPQADLIKWAFEQFATGTYSISQVRTMTVQKGLLCSKNNFWKILHNPIYCGIITVKATKTEDIQYVKGIHRHIIAENLFRTVQLLLKSKRKQNESKLQSKLLFPLRGFINCPFCRRKLTGSTSQGKIKKYGYYHCSTSKCKGRFKADFLEKSYESLLKKITLLPSVHEPF
;
A
#
# COMPACT_ATOMS: atom_id res chain seq x y z
N MET A 1 4.45 10.83 -22.65
CA MET A 1 4.89 12.21 -22.35
C MET A 1 4.40 12.58 -20.95
N LEU A 2 5.28 12.63 -19.95
CA LEU A 2 4.92 12.94 -18.56
C LEU A 2 4.71 14.45 -18.45
N ARG A 3 3.45 14.90 -18.44
CA ARG A 3 3.15 16.31 -18.17
C ARG A 3 3.40 16.55 -16.69
N MET A 4 4.51 17.21 -16.37
CA MET A 4 4.86 17.66 -15.02
C MET A 4 3.87 18.77 -14.65
N GLU A 5 2.69 18.42 -14.14
CA GLU A 5 1.57 19.36 -13.97
C GLU A 5 1.86 20.53 -13.00
N CYS A 6 2.91 20.41 -12.18
CA CYS A 6 3.28 21.36 -11.11
C CYS A 6 4.65 22.03 -11.29
N VAL A 7 5.33 21.74 -12.40
CA VAL A 7 6.61 22.34 -12.78
C VAL A 7 6.41 22.86 -14.19
N GLU A 8 6.51 24.19 -14.39
CA GLU A 8 6.39 24.75 -15.73
C GLU A 8 7.53 24.24 -16.63
N PRO A 9 7.29 24.09 -17.94
CA PRO A 9 8.38 23.84 -18.88
C PRO A 9 9.40 24.97 -18.80
N GLU A 10 10.63 24.57 -19.07
CA GLU A 10 11.86 25.33 -19.03
C GLU A 10 11.73 26.77 -19.56
N LYS A 11 12.00 27.77 -18.72
CA LYS A 11 12.15 29.18 -19.13
C LYS A 11 13.60 29.61 -18.97
N TRP A 12 14.04 30.49 -19.86
CA TRP A 12 15.37 31.11 -19.84
C TRP A 12 15.36 32.30 -18.88
N GLU A 13 16.26 32.30 -17.91
CA GLU A 13 16.63 33.47 -17.10
C GLU A 13 18.16 33.42 -16.96
N ASP A 14 18.86 34.49 -17.36
CA ASP A 14 20.32 34.62 -17.30
C ASP A 14 21.10 33.41 -17.89
N ASP A 15 20.85 33.10 -19.18
CA ASP A 15 21.50 32.04 -19.97
C ASP A 15 21.43 30.61 -19.38
N LYS A 16 20.58 30.39 -18.37
CA LYS A 16 20.40 29.08 -17.73
C LYS A 16 18.93 28.65 -17.76
N LYS A 17 18.74 27.38 -18.10
CA LYS A 17 17.43 26.73 -18.25
C LYS A 17 16.98 26.17 -16.89
N ILE A 18 16.00 26.81 -16.24
CA ILE A 18 15.62 26.47 -14.84
C ILE A 18 14.14 26.06 -14.74
N MET A 19 13.87 25.02 -13.95
CA MET A 19 12.51 24.59 -13.60
C MET A 19 11.88 25.51 -12.55
N LYS A 20 10.70 26.06 -12.85
CA LYS A 20 9.93 26.94 -11.94
C LYS A 20 8.78 26.19 -11.25
N LEU A 21 8.55 26.54 -9.99
CA LEU A 21 7.47 26.00 -9.16
C LEU A 21 6.14 26.67 -9.54
N LYS A 22 5.12 25.87 -9.85
CA LYS A 22 3.78 26.39 -10.13
C LYS A 22 2.95 26.46 -8.85
N GLN A 23 2.63 27.68 -8.41
CA GLN A 23 1.68 27.91 -7.32
C GLN A 23 0.24 27.89 -7.86
N PRO A 24 -0.74 27.34 -7.11
CA PRO A 24 -0.68 26.84 -5.71
C PRO A 24 -0.28 25.36 -5.58
N GLN A 25 0.06 24.69 -6.68
CA GLN A 25 0.23 23.24 -6.69
C GLN A 25 1.47 22.78 -5.91
N ALA A 26 2.53 23.59 -5.92
CA ALA A 26 3.75 23.32 -5.15
C ALA A 26 3.47 23.22 -3.64
N ASP A 27 2.66 24.12 -3.09
CA ASP A 27 2.29 24.10 -1.67
C ASP A 27 1.44 22.87 -1.32
N LEU A 28 0.53 22.47 -2.21
CA LEU A 28 -0.27 21.26 -2.04
C LEU A 28 0.59 19.98 -2.06
N ILE A 29 1.63 19.95 -2.90
CA ILE A 29 2.60 18.84 -2.91
C ILE A 29 3.38 18.82 -1.60
N LYS A 30 3.92 19.97 -1.16
CA LYS A 30 4.63 20.07 0.12
C LYS A 30 3.78 19.53 1.27
N TRP A 31 2.53 19.98 1.35
CA TRP A 31 1.56 19.51 2.34
C TRP A 31 1.34 18.00 2.23
N ALA A 32 1.20 17.44 1.03
CA ALA A 32 1.03 16.00 0.85
C ALA A 32 2.23 15.17 1.38
N PHE A 33 3.46 15.65 1.16
CA PHE A 33 4.66 15.01 1.71
C PHE A 33 4.70 15.07 3.24
N GLU A 34 4.39 16.22 3.82
CA GLU A 34 4.32 16.39 5.28
C GLU A 34 3.27 15.48 5.91
N GLN A 35 2.07 15.43 5.32
CA GLN A 35 1.00 14.54 5.80
C GLN A 35 1.36 13.07 5.68
N PHE A 36 2.01 12.65 4.59
CA PHE A 36 2.43 11.26 4.44
C PHE A 36 3.57 10.89 5.42
N ALA A 37 4.46 11.84 5.73
CA ALA A 37 5.56 11.65 6.67
C ALA A 37 5.09 11.41 8.11
N THR A 38 3.86 11.80 8.48
CA THR A 38 3.26 11.45 9.78
C THR A 38 3.13 9.93 10.00
N GLY A 39 3.13 9.13 8.92
CA GLY A 39 3.09 7.66 9.00
C GLY A 39 1.71 7.06 9.30
N THR A 40 0.69 7.87 9.57
CA THR A 40 -0.67 7.41 9.94
C THR A 40 -1.53 7.08 8.71
N TYR A 41 -1.37 7.83 7.62
CA TYR A 41 -2.23 7.75 6.45
C TYR A 41 -1.65 6.88 5.33
N SER A 42 -2.51 6.11 4.66
CA SER A 42 -2.18 5.43 3.41
C SER A 42 -1.97 6.41 2.24
N ILE A 43 -1.24 5.99 1.20
CA ILE A 43 -1.02 6.79 -0.03
C ILE A 43 -2.37 7.27 -0.60
N SER A 44 -3.38 6.39 -0.61
CA SER A 44 -4.70 6.72 -1.13
C SER A 44 -5.43 7.74 -0.28
N GLN A 45 -5.30 7.68 1.06
CA GLN A 45 -5.91 8.66 1.96
C GLN A 45 -5.27 10.03 1.77
N VAL A 46 -3.94 10.12 1.75
CA VAL A 46 -3.24 11.40 1.53
C VAL A 46 -3.65 12.00 0.19
N ARG A 47 -3.67 11.21 -0.89
CA ARG A 47 -4.16 11.68 -2.19
C ARG A 47 -5.56 12.27 -2.11
N THR A 48 -6.51 11.58 -1.47
CA THR A 48 -7.89 12.06 -1.35
C THR A 48 -7.95 13.40 -0.62
N MET A 49 -7.20 13.54 0.48
CA MET A 49 -7.15 14.80 1.22
C MET A 49 -6.53 15.93 0.38
N THR A 50 -5.45 15.66 -0.37
CA THR A 50 -4.83 16.67 -1.24
C THR A 50 -5.73 17.05 -2.41
N VAL A 51 -6.49 16.11 -2.97
CA VAL A 51 -7.48 16.38 -4.04
C VAL A 51 -8.62 17.25 -3.51
N GLN A 52 -9.10 17.00 -2.30
CA GLN A 52 -10.11 17.85 -1.64
C GLN A 52 -9.61 19.28 -1.41
N LYS A 53 -8.29 19.47 -1.23
CA LYS A 53 -7.64 20.79 -1.16
C LYS A 53 -7.42 21.46 -2.53
N GLY A 54 -7.80 20.80 -3.63
CA GLY A 54 -7.74 21.37 -4.99
C GLY A 54 -6.66 20.80 -5.90
N LEU A 55 -5.90 19.78 -5.47
CA LEU A 55 -4.92 19.13 -6.35
C LEU A 55 -5.59 18.11 -7.28
N LEU A 56 -5.71 18.43 -8.56
CA LEU A 56 -6.21 17.49 -9.57
C LEU A 56 -5.11 16.47 -9.94
N CYS A 57 -5.17 15.27 -9.36
CA CYS A 57 -4.15 14.25 -9.58
C CYS A 57 -4.73 12.82 -9.61
N SER A 58 -4.35 12.01 -10.60
CA SER A 58 -4.73 10.59 -10.66
C SER A 58 -3.96 9.74 -9.64
N LYS A 59 -4.43 8.51 -9.36
CA LYS A 59 -3.75 7.61 -8.40
C LYS A 59 -2.30 7.31 -8.82
N ASN A 60 -2.09 7.01 -10.10
CA ASN A 60 -0.77 6.71 -10.63
C ASN A 60 0.14 7.94 -10.64
N ASN A 61 -0.41 9.11 -10.95
CA ASN A 61 0.38 10.35 -10.93
C ASN A 61 0.82 10.70 -9.50
N PHE A 62 -0.06 10.56 -8.51
CA PHE A 62 0.28 10.81 -7.10
C PHE A 62 1.36 9.84 -6.58
N TRP A 63 1.29 8.57 -6.98
CA TRP A 63 2.35 7.60 -6.68
C TRP A 63 3.70 8.06 -7.26
N LYS A 64 3.73 8.47 -8.53
CA LYS A 64 4.95 9.02 -9.15
C LYS A 64 5.45 10.27 -8.43
N ILE A 65 4.57 11.15 -7.99
CA ILE A 65 4.94 12.37 -7.25
C ILE A 65 5.73 12.00 -5.99
N LEU A 66 5.20 11.09 -5.17
CA LEU A 66 5.86 10.67 -3.93
C LEU A 66 7.21 9.98 -4.15
N HIS A 67 7.42 9.36 -5.31
CA HIS A 67 8.66 8.66 -5.64
C HIS A 67 9.69 9.53 -6.39
N ASN A 68 9.31 10.73 -6.84
CA ASN A 68 10.18 11.53 -7.69
C ASN A 68 11.14 12.40 -6.85
N PRO A 69 12.47 12.18 -6.94
CA PRO A 69 13.46 12.94 -6.17
C PRO A 69 13.59 14.41 -6.62
N ILE A 70 12.98 14.79 -7.75
CA ILE A 70 13.02 16.17 -8.24
C ILE A 70 12.46 17.17 -7.23
N TYR A 71 11.49 16.75 -6.41
CA TYR A 71 10.86 17.61 -5.42
C TYR A 71 11.79 18.00 -4.27
N CYS A 72 12.83 17.22 -4.00
CA CYS A 72 13.88 17.57 -3.04
C CYS A 72 15.16 18.13 -3.69
N GLY A 73 15.11 18.47 -4.99
CA GLY A 73 16.26 19.07 -5.68
C GLY A 73 17.23 18.06 -6.28
N ILE A 74 16.87 16.79 -6.37
CA ILE A 74 17.74 15.74 -6.96
C ILE A 74 17.20 15.34 -8.33
N ILE A 75 18.06 15.35 -9.34
CA ILE A 75 17.75 14.94 -10.71
C ILE A 75 18.31 13.54 -10.95
N THR A 76 17.47 12.64 -11.47
CA THR A 76 17.87 11.31 -11.89
C THR A 76 18.26 11.31 -13.36
N VAL A 77 19.55 11.10 -13.63
CA VAL A 77 20.07 10.89 -14.98
C VAL A 77 19.89 9.41 -15.31
N LYS A 78 19.19 9.12 -16.41
CA LYS A 78 18.91 7.75 -16.82
C LYS A 78 20.21 7.06 -17.26
N ALA A 79 20.28 5.76 -17.00
CA ALA A 79 21.35 4.92 -17.52
C ALA A 79 21.39 5.00 -19.05
N THR A 80 22.61 5.14 -19.58
CA THR A 80 22.90 4.96 -21.00
C THR A 80 23.52 3.58 -21.19
N LYS A 81 23.66 3.07 -22.42
CA LYS A 81 24.26 1.74 -22.70
C LYS A 81 25.62 1.50 -22.02
N THR A 82 26.31 2.57 -21.63
CA THR A 82 27.65 2.58 -21.04
C THR A 82 27.70 3.07 -19.59
N GLU A 83 26.62 3.62 -19.03
CA GLU A 83 26.65 4.31 -17.73
C GLU A 83 25.45 3.97 -16.85
N ASP A 84 25.70 3.82 -15.56
CA ASP A 84 24.68 3.57 -14.54
C ASP A 84 23.81 4.81 -14.26
N ILE A 85 22.68 4.59 -13.56
CA ILE A 85 21.78 5.66 -13.11
C ILE A 85 22.51 6.56 -12.11
N GLN A 86 22.58 7.87 -12.41
CA GLN A 86 23.20 8.85 -11.52
C GLN A 86 22.16 9.75 -10.86
N TYR A 87 22.40 10.11 -9.60
CA TYR A 87 21.60 11.07 -8.84
C TYR A 87 22.43 12.33 -8.61
N VAL A 88 22.06 13.41 -9.28
CA VAL A 88 22.81 14.67 -9.25
C VAL A 88 21.98 15.73 -8.55
N LYS A 89 22.63 16.57 -7.73
CA LYS A 89 21.97 17.73 -7.11
C LYS A 89 21.69 18.77 -8.19
N GLY A 90 20.40 19.05 -8.40
CA GLY A 90 19.93 20.08 -9.33
C GLY A 90 20.13 21.49 -8.79
N ILE A 91 20.15 22.45 -9.71
CA ILE A 91 20.24 23.90 -9.42
C ILE A 91 18.87 24.53 -9.16
N HIS A 92 17.77 23.80 -9.36
CA HIS A 92 16.42 24.32 -9.20
C HIS A 92 16.00 24.40 -7.72
N ARG A 93 15.06 25.30 -7.44
CA ARG A 93 14.48 25.43 -6.10
C ARG A 93 13.64 24.19 -5.75
N HIS A 94 13.99 23.53 -4.66
CA HIS A 94 13.26 22.36 -4.16
C HIS A 94 11.97 22.74 -3.42
N ILE A 95 10.95 21.90 -3.51
CA ILE A 95 9.66 22.05 -2.80
C ILE A 95 9.77 21.55 -1.36
N ILE A 96 10.46 20.42 -1.18
CA ILE A 96 10.62 19.73 0.09
C ILE A 96 12.09 19.58 0.44
N ALA A 97 12.38 19.44 1.73
CA ALA A 97 13.73 19.10 2.19
C ALA A 97 14.08 17.65 1.84
N GLU A 98 15.36 17.38 1.63
CA GLU A 98 15.85 16.03 1.34
C GLU A 98 15.53 15.04 2.48
N ASN A 99 15.65 15.47 3.74
CA ASN A 99 15.32 14.64 4.91
C ASN A 99 13.86 14.21 4.91
N LEU A 100 12.92 15.10 4.54
CA LEU A 100 11.51 14.77 4.43
C LEU A 100 11.28 13.71 3.34
N PHE A 101 11.93 13.88 2.19
CA PHE A 101 11.85 12.91 1.09
C PHE A 101 12.39 11.54 1.52
N ARG A 102 13.54 11.49 2.20
CA ARG A 102 14.13 10.25 2.72
C ARG A 102 13.18 9.53 3.66
N THR A 103 12.56 10.24 4.61
CA THR A 103 11.55 9.68 5.53
C THR A 103 10.37 9.08 4.76
N VAL A 104 9.85 9.80 3.76
CA VAL A 104 8.78 9.30 2.91
C VAL A 104 9.19 8.04 2.15
N GLN A 105 10.40 7.97 1.59
CA GLN A 105 10.89 6.75 0.92
C GLN A 105 11.00 5.56 1.87
N LEU A 106 11.46 5.78 3.11
CA LEU A 106 11.50 4.74 4.14
C LEU A 106 10.09 4.22 4.47
N LEU A 107 9.12 5.12 4.62
CA LEU A 107 7.72 4.76 4.86
C LEU A 107 7.07 4.02 3.68
N LEU A 108 7.43 4.38 2.44
CA LEU A 108 6.96 3.69 1.23
C LEU A 108 7.54 2.27 1.12
N LYS A 109 8.80 2.08 1.50
CA LYS A 109 9.46 0.76 1.52
C LYS A 109 9.00 -0.11 2.68
N SER A 110 8.62 0.51 3.80
CA SER A 110 8.11 -0.24 4.95
C SER A 110 6.90 -1.07 4.51
N LYS A 111 6.92 -2.38 4.81
CA LYS A 111 5.71 -3.21 4.74
C LYS A 111 4.77 -2.69 5.82
N ARG A 112 4.03 -1.61 5.52
CA ARG A 112 3.05 -1.03 6.43
C ARG A 112 2.19 -2.18 6.97
N LYS A 113 2.05 -2.20 8.30
CA LYS A 113 1.28 -3.18 9.08
C LYS A 113 0.10 -3.64 8.23
N GLN A 114 -0.02 -4.96 8.02
CA GLN A 114 -1.15 -5.54 7.31
C GLN A 114 -2.42 -4.78 7.71
N ASN A 115 -3.12 -4.21 6.72
CA ASN A 115 -4.36 -3.46 6.93
C ASN A 115 -5.12 -4.05 8.11
N GLU A 116 -5.48 -3.25 9.11
CA GLU A 116 -6.21 -3.75 10.30
C GLU A 116 -7.44 -4.58 9.90
N SER A 117 -8.08 -4.23 8.78
CA SER A 117 -9.16 -5.03 8.19
C SER A 117 -8.76 -6.46 7.80
N LYS A 118 -7.53 -6.68 7.30
CA LYS A 118 -6.99 -8.02 7.05
C LYS A 118 -6.73 -8.76 8.35
N LEU A 119 -6.20 -8.09 9.37
CA LEU A 119 -5.96 -8.69 10.69
C LEU A 119 -7.29 -9.09 11.36
N GLN A 120 -8.27 -8.19 11.38
CA GLN A 120 -9.63 -8.46 11.87
C GLN A 120 -10.29 -9.60 11.10
N SER A 121 -10.14 -9.65 9.78
CA SER A 121 -10.67 -10.77 8.98
C SER A 121 -9.98 -12.11 9.28
N LYS A 122 -8.73 -12.09 9.75
CA LYS A 122 -7.99 -13.29 10.16
C LYS A 122 -8.45 -13.78 11.53
N LEU A 123 -8.76 -12.86 12.44
CA LEU A 123 -9.35 -13.18 13.75
C LEU A 123 -10.74 -13.79 13.61
N LEU A 124 -11.58 -13.26 12.71
CA LEU A 124 -12.94 -13.76 12.47
C LEU A 124 -13.00 -15.09 11.70
N PHE A 125 -11.94 -15.44 10.95
CA PHE A 125 -11.89 -16.64 10.12
C PHE A 125 -10.51 -17.32 10.22
N PRO A 126 -10.21 -18.00 11.35
CA PRO A 126 -8.90 -18.58 11.62
C PRO A 126 -8.46 -19.62 10.58
N LEU A 127 -9.39 -20.34 9.96
CA LEU A 127 -9.09 -21.38 8.97
C LEU A 127 -8.86 -20.82 7.55
N ARG A 128 -9.02 -19.50 7.36
CA ARG A 128 -8.88 -18.85 6.05
C ARG A 128 -7.47 -19.07 5.48
N GLY A 129 -7.39 -19.58 4.25
CA GLY A 129 -6.12 -19.80 3.57
C GLY A 129 -5.37 -21.08 3.94
N PHE A 130 -5.88 -21.86 4.90
CA PHE A 130 -5.36 -23.18 5.27
C PHE A 130 -6.15 -24.32 4.62
N ILE A 131 -7.47 -24.17 4.57
CA ILE A 131 -8.38 -25.20 4.05
C ILE A 131 -8.59 -25.09 2.54
N ASN A 132 -8.65 -26.24 1.87
CA ASN A 132 -8.92 -26.35 0.44
C ASN A 132 -10.39 -26.69 0.19
N CYS A 133 -10.94 -26.14 -0.90
CA CYS A 133 -12.29 -26.44 -1.33
C CYS A 133 -12.36 -27.90 -1.84
N PRO A 134 -13.33 -28.72 -1.39
CA PRO A 134 -13.45 -30.11 -1.84
C PRO A 134 -13.81 -30.23 -3.34
N PHE A 135 -14.41 -29.19 -3.92
CA PHE A 135 -14.87 -29.22 -5.32
C PHE A 135 -13.81 -28.78 -6.34
N CYS A 136 -12.98 -27.78 -6.00
CA CYS A 136 -12.01 -27.21 -6.95
C CYS A 136 -10.58 -27.11 -6.41
N ARG A 137 -10.33 -27.64 -5.21
CA ARG A 137 -9.03 -27.67 -4.50
C ARG A 137 -8.36 -26.31 -4.24
N ARG A 138 -8.97 -25.20 -4.63
CA ARG A 138 -8.49 -23.85 -4.28
C ARG A 138 -8.77 -23.53 -2.81
N LYS A 139 -7.94 -22.68 -2.22
CA LYS A 139 -8.08 -22.22 -0.83
C LYS A 139 -9.42 -21.51 -0.61
N LEU A 140 -10.08 -21.81 0.51
CA LEU A 140 -11.31 -21.10 0.91
C LEU A 140 -10.98 -19.73 1.52
N THR A 141 -11.88 -18.78 1.31
CA THR A 141 -11.90 -17.44 1.91
C THR A 141 -13.06 -17.35 2.92
N GLY A 142 -13.04 -16.37 3.83
CA GLY A 142 -14.11 -16.11 4.78
C GLY A 142 -14.82 -14.78 4.51
N SER A 143 -16.14 -14.75 4.63
CA SER A 143 -16.93 -13.51 4.61
C SER A 143 -18.15 -13.61 5.53
N THR A 144 -18.62 -12.46 6.01
CA THR A 144 -19.84 -12.35 6.84
C THR A 144 -21.00 -11.84 5.99
N SER A 145 -22.16 -12.48 6.10
CA SER A 145 -23.42 -12.00 5.54
C SER A 145 -24.29 -11.40 6.64
N GLN A 146 -24.94 -10.28 6.38
CA GLN A 146 -25.84 -9.61 7.32
C GLN A 146 -27.27 -10.09 7.11
N GLY A 147 -27.91 -10.64 8.14
CA GLY A 147 -29.35 -10.85 8.19
C GLY A 147 -30.06 -9.71 8.91
N LYS A 148 -31.39 -9.84 9.09
CA LYS A 148 -32.23 -8.82 9.75
C LYS A 148 -31.79 -8.51 11.20
N ILE A 149 -31.32 -9.52 11.92
CA ILE A 149 -31.01 -9.43 13.37
C ILE A 149 -29.54 -9.76 13.67
N LYS A 150 -28.93 -10.69 12.93
CA LYS A 150 -27.58 -11.18 13.21
C LYS A 150 -26.72 -11.33 11.96
N LYS A 151 -25.39 -11.31 12.16
CA LYS A 151 -24.38 -11.59 11.13
C LYS A 151 -24.06 -13.09 11.12
N TYR A 152 -23.80 -13.63 9.93
CA TYR A 152 -23.50 -15.04 9.70
C TYR A 152 -22.16 -15.18 9.00
N GLY A 153 -21.22 -15.92 9.59
CA GLY A 153 -19.92 -16.21 8.98
C GLY A 153 -19.97 -17.42 8.04
N TYR A 154 -19.29 -17.32 6.90
CA TYR A 154 -19.14 -18.43 5.95
C TYR A 154 -17.72 -18.53 5.40
N TYR A 155 -17.22 -19.75 5.28
CA TYR A 155 -16.10 -20.07 4.41
C TYR A 155 -16.64 -20.37 3.01
N HIS A 156 -16.13 -19.70 1.99
CA HIS A 156 -16.55 -19.91 0.61
C HIS A 156 -15.38 -19.92 -0.36
N CYS A 157 -15.60 -20.60 -1.49
CA CYS A 157 -14.66 -20.58 -2.60
C CYS A 157 -14.69 -19.19 -3.27
N SER A 158 -13.52 -18.72 -3.71
CA SER A 158 -13.40 -17.50 -4.52
C SER A 158 -13.73 -17.73 -6.00
N THR A 159 -13.93 -18.98 -6.42
CA THR A 159 -14.23 -19.31 -7.81
C THR A 159 -15.72 -19.11 -8.07
N SER A 160 -16.06 -18.23 -9.01
CA SER A 160 -17.44 -17.81 -9.31
C SER A 160 -18.41 -18.96 -9.59
N LYS A 161 -17.95 -20.03 -10.24
CA LYS A 161 -18.77 -21.22 -10.59
C LYS A 161 -18.65 -22.36 -9.59
N CYS A 162 -17.99 -22.17 -8.44
CA CYS A 162 -17.80 -23.22 -7.44
C CYS A 162 -18.85 -23.14 -6.34
N LYS A 163 -19.48 -24.27 -6.01
CA LYS A 163 -20.53 -24.39 -4.99
C LYS A 163 -20.00 -24.46 -3.54
N GLY A 164 -18.68 -24.39 -3.34
CA GLY A 164 -18.07 -24.51 -2.02
C GLY A 164 -18.43 -23.36 -1.10
N ARG A 165 -19.46 -23.52 -0.27
CA ARG A 165 -19.87 -22.58 0.79
C ARG A 165 -20.24 -23.36 2.04
N PHE A 166 -19.61 -23.02 3.16
CA PHE A 166 -19.71 -23.74 4.43
C PHE A 166 -19.92 -22.73 5.56
N LYS A 167 -20.81 -23.04 6.51
CA LYS A 167 -21.02 -22.21 7.71
C LYS A 167 -19.74 -22.21 8.56
N ALA A 168 -19.30 -21.02 8.99
CA ALA A 168 -18.08 -20.87 9.78
C ALA A 168 -18.14 -21.69 11.08
N ASP A 169 -19.20 -21.50 11.87
CA ASP A 169 -19.37 -22.17 13.18
C ASP A 169 -19.28 -23.70 13.09
N PHE A 170 -19.89 -24.29 12.05
CA PHE A 170 -19.88 -25.75 11.88
C PHE A 170 -18.49 -26.25 11.50
N LEU A 171 -17.84 -25.55 10.56
CA LEU A 171 -16.51 -25.91 10.10
C LEU A 171 -15.51 -25.78 11.24
N GLU A 172 -15.51 -24.64 11.94
CA GLU A 172 -14.58 -24.36 13.03
C GLU A 172 -14.72 -25.36 14.18
N LYS A 173 -15.95 -25.65 14.63
CA LYS A 173 -16.19 -26.68 15.65
C LYS A 173 -15.69 -28.07 15.22
N SER A 174 -15.85 -28.42 13.95
CA SER A 174 -15.39 -29.72 13.43
C SER A 174 -13.88 -29.83 13.48
N TYR A 175 -13.16 -28.77 13.07
CA TYR A 175 -11.70 -28.74 13.11
C TYR A 175 -11.16 -28.60 14.54
N GLU A 176 -11.83 -27.86 15.41
CA GLU A 176 -11.46 -27.78 16.83
C GLU A 176 -11.52 -29.17 17.49
N SER A 177 -12.55 -29.96 17.19
CA SER A 177 -12.66 -31.34 17.67
C SER A 177 -11.55 -32.24 17.14
N LEU A 178 -11.13 -32.07 15.89
CA LEU A 178 -9.99 -32.80 15.32
C LEU A 178 -8.67 -32.40 15.99
N LEU A 179 -8.44 -31.11 16.19
CA LEU A 179 -7.22 -30.60 16.82
C LEU A 179 -7.06 -31.09 18.26
N LYS A 180 -8.16 -31.21 19.02
CA LYS A 180 -8.15 -31.76 20.40
C LYS A 180 -7.70 -33.22 20.47
N LYS A 181 -7.81 -33.97 19.37
CA LYS A 181 -7.33 -35.37 19.28
C LYS A 181 -5.83 -35.46 19.00
N ILE A 182 -5.21 -34.37 18.57
CA ILE A 182 -3.78 -34.32 18.30
C ILE A 182 -3.08 -34.09 19.63
N THR A 183 -2.41 -35.12 20.14
CA THR A 183 -1.55 -35.04 21.32
C THR A 183 -0.09 -34.94 20.91
N LEU A 184 0.69 -34.17 21.68
CA LEU A 184 2.13 -34.12 21.48
C LEU A 184 2.74 -35.43 21.98
N LEU A 185 3.67 -35.98 21.20
CA LEU A 185 4.45 -37.13 21.64
C LEU A 185 5.41 -36.68 22.75
N PRO A 186 5.50 -37.43 23.87
CA PRO A 186 6.42 -37.11 24.96
C PRO A 186 7.88 -36.99 24.53
N SER A 187 8.27 -37.67 23.45
CA SER A 187 9.62 -37.66 22.88
C SER A 187 10.03 -36.36 22.20
N VAL A 188 9.09 -35.43 21.97
CA VAL A 188 9.35 -34.11 21.38
C VAL A 188 9.64 -33.05 22.45
N HIS A 189 9.55 -33.43 23.73
CA HIS A 189 9.93 -32.56 24.84
C HIS A 189 11.46 -32.52 24.94
N GLU A 190 12.06 -31.41 24.51
CA GLU A 190 13.47 -31.10 24.77
C GLU A 190 13.55 -30.42 26.15
N PRO A 191 14.07 -31.10 27.19
CA PRO A 191 14.24 -30.48 28.50
C PRO A 191 15.35 -29.42 28.40
N PHE A 192 15.04 -28.19 28.79
CA PHE A 192 16.01 -27.11 29.01
C PHE A 192 16.72 -27.27 30.35
#